data_AF-A0A7C5TY85-F1
#
_entry.id   AF-A0A7C5TY85-F1
#
_cell.length_a   1.000
_cell.length_b   1.000
_cell.length_c   1.000
_cell.angle_alpha   90.00
_cell.angle_beta   90.00
_cell.angle_gamma   90.00
#
_symmetry.space_group_name_H-M   'P 1'
#
loop_
_entity.id
_entity.type
_entity.pdbx_description
1 polymer ?
#
loop_
_entity_poly.entity_id
_entity_poly.type
_entity_poly.pdbx_seq_one_letter_code
_entity_poly.pdbx_strand_id
1 'polypeptide(L)'
;MYIDRGYWEDLKKKFYERMMRDRYIGYLDPGIEEVLIKIFRLKDAFPTSSCSGRIYAVDSDYPWARKGSYIVFKKHDVITL
;
A
#
# COMPACT_ATOMS: atom_id res chain seq x y z
N MET A 1 -20.09 -8.91 19.03
CA MET A 1 -18.79 -8.22 18.95
C MET A 1 -19.06 -6.72 19.07
N TYR A 2 -18.62 -6.08 20.14
CA TYR A 2 -18.77 -4.63 20.31
C TYR A 2 -17.64 -3.94 19.54
N ILE A 3 -17.99 -3.05 18.61
CA ILE A 3 -17.01 -2.22 17.89
C ILE A 3 -17.03 -0.85 18.53
N ASP A 4 -15.92 -0.46 19.16
CA ASP A 4 -15.71 0.91 19.60
C ASP A 4 -15.63 1.83 18.37
N ARG A 5 -16.70 2.60 18.16
CA ARG A 5 -16.80 3.52 17.03
C ARG A 5 -15.84 4.70 17.14
N GLY A 6 -15.54 5.17 18.36
CA GLY A 6 -14.58 6.26 18.55
C GLY A 6 -13.18 5.82 18.14
N TYR A 7 -12.76 4.65 18.63
CA TYR A 7 -11.49 4.06 18.24
C TYR A 7 -11.37 3.78 16.74
N TRP A 8 -12.46 3.32 16.11
CA TRP A 8 -12.50 3.10 14.66
C TRP A 8 -12.26 4.38 13.86
N GLU A 9 -12.95 5.47 14.20
CA GLU A 9 -12.78 6.76 13.52
C GLU A 9 -11.37 7.34 13.74
N ASP A 10 -10.82 7.19 14.94
CA ASP A 10 -9.44 7.60 15.24
C ASP A 10 -8.41 6.83 14.41
N LEU A 11 -8.58 5.51 14.25
CA LEU A 11 -7.71 4.73 13.37
C LEU A 11 -7.84 5.17 11.91
N LYS A 12 -9.08 5.33 11.43
CA LYS A 12 -9.35 5.78 10.06
C LYS A 12 -8.67 7.11 9.77
N LYS A 13 -8.76 8.08 10.69
CA LYS A 13 -8.09 9.37 10.62
C LYS A 13 -6.57 9.21 10.56
N LYS A 14 -5.97 8.40 11.44
CA LYS A 14 -4.52 8.15 11.46
C LYS A 14 -4.01 7.55 10.14
N PHE A 15 -4.74 6.60 9.55
CA PHE A 15 -4.36 6.01 8.27
C PHE A 15 -4.52 6.99 7.11
N TYR A 16 -5.55 7.84 7.14
CA TYR A 16 -5.70 8.90 6.14
C TYR A 16 -4.55 9.91 6.21
N GLU A 17 -4.21 10.38 7.41
CA GLU A 17 -3.07 11.28 7.62
C GLU A 17 -1.75 10.65 7.17
N ARG A 18 -1.56 9.35 7.43
CA ARG A 18 -0.41 8.60 6.93
C ARG A 18 -0.36 8.60 5.41
N MET A 19 -1.47 8.26 4.73
CA MET A 19 -1.53 8.27 3.26
C MET A 19 -1.22 9.67 2.69
N MET A 20 -1.74 10.73 3.31
CA MET A 20 -1.42 12.11 2.90
C MET A 20 0.07 12.44 3.07
N ARG A 21 0.71 11.97 4.15
CA ARG A 21 2.17 12.10 4.33
C ARG A 21 2.95 11.31 3.27
N ASP A 22 2.57 10.07 3.04
CA ASP A 22 3.21 9.19 2.05
C ASP A 22 3.11 9.81 0.64
N ARG A 23 1.97 10.43 0.31
CA ARG A 23 1.80 11.23 -0.92
C ARG A 23 2.75 12.42 -0.95
N TYR A 24 2.76 13.23 0.12
CA TYR A 24 3.56 14.46 0.19
C TYR A 24 5.06 14.21 0.00
N ILE A 25 5.59 13.14 0.60
CA ILE A 25 7.02 12.79 0.50
C ILE A 25 7.37 11.98 -0.75
N GLY A 26 6.39 11.67 -1.62
CA GLY A 26 6.60 10.87 -2.83
C GLY A 26 6.79 9.36 -2.57
N TYR A 27 6.38 8.86 -1.40
CA TYR A 27 6.43 7.44 -1.05
C TYR A 27 5.21 6.66 -1.56
N LEU A 28 4.06 7.32 -1.73
CA LEU A 28 2.84 6.67 -2.22
C LEU A 28 3.00 6.23 -3.67
N ASP A 29 2.63 4.98 -3.96
CA ASP A 29 2.63 4.43 -5.32
C ASP A 29 1.87 5.35 -6.29
N PRO A 30 2.49 5.77 -7.41
CA PRO A 30 1.82 6.61 -8.39
C PRO A 30 0.52 5.97 -8.90
N GLY A 31 -0.54 6.77 -9.00
CA GLY A 31 -1.84 6.36 -9.56
C GLY A 31 -2.81 5.65 -8.61
N ILE A 32 -2.41 5.27 -7.39
CA ILE A 32 -3.32 4.58 -6.45
C ILE A 32 -4.19 5.52 -5.61
N GLU A 33 -3.79 6.79 -5.49
CA GLU A 33 -4.39 7.76 -4.56
C GLU A 33 -5.91 7.88 -4.73
N GLU A 34 -6.39 8.00 -5.97
CA GLU A 34 -7.82 8.18 -6.25
C GLU A 34 -8.65 7.01 -5.69
N VAL A 35 -8.15 5.79 -5.84
CA VAL A 35 -8.81 4.58 -5.31
C VAL A 35 -8.80 4.59 -3.79
N LEU A 36 -7.68 4.95 -3.16
CA LEU A 36 -7.60 5.03 -1.70
C LEU A 36 -8.57 6.06 -1.13
N ILE A 37 -8.67 7.24 -1.74
CA ILE A 37 -9.63 8.30 -1.33
C ILE A 37 -11.06 7.77 -1.43
N LYS A 38 -11.42 7.04 -2.49
CA LYS A 38 -12.74 6.42 -2.62
C LYS A 38 -13.01 5.42 -1.50
N ILE A 39 -12.02 4.60 -1.11
CA ILE A 39 -12.15 3.67 0.01
C ILE A 39 -12.29 4.42 1.34
N PHE A 40 -11.51 5.48 1.59
CA PHE A 40 -11.62 6.30 2.81
C PHE A 40 -12.99 6.98 2.97
N ARG A 41 -13.75 7.18 1.89
CA ARG A 41 -15.13 7.71 1.95
C ARG A 41 -16.15 6.66 2.43
N LEU A 42 -15.82 5.38 2.41
CA LEU A 42 -16.70 4.33 2.93
C LEU A 42 -16.83 4.47 4.44
N LYS A 43 -18.04 4.28 4.97
CA LYS A 43 -18.32 4.40 6.41
C LYS A 43 -17.55 3.37 7.23
N ASP A 44 -17.58 2.12 6.78
CA ASP A 44 -17.11 0.97 7.56
C ASP A 44 -15.85 0.34 6.96
N ALA A 45 -15.07 1.08 6.16
CA ALA A 45 -13.80 0.62 5.60
C ALA A 45 -12.78 1.77 5.44
N PHE A 46 -11.51 1.42 5.56
CA PHE A 46 -10.37 2.26 5.20
C PHE A 46 -9.13 1.39 4.91
N PRO A 47 -8.22 1.82 4.01
CA PRO A 47 -7.00 1.08 3.71
C PRO A 47 -5.95 1.25 4.81
N THR A 48 -5.18 0.19 5.07
CA THR A 48 -4.05 0.22 6.03
C THR A 48 -2.68 0.12 5.34
N SER A 49 -2.63 -0.61 4.23
CA SER A 49 -1.49 -0.75 3.33
C SER A 49 -2.02 -0.98 1.91
N SER A 50 -1.21 -0.64 0.91
CA SER A 50 -1.60 -0.75 -0.50
C SER A 50 -0.38 -0.91 -1.40
N CYS A 51 -0.61 -1.47 -2.59
CA CYS A 51 0.37 -1.61 -3.66
C CYS A 51 -0.38 -1.50 -5.00
N SER A 52 0.10 -0.70 -5.94
CA SER A 52 -0.52 -0.55 -7.28
C SER A 52 -0.13 -1.68 -8.25
N GLY A 53 0.66 -2.64 -7.80
CA GLY A 53 1.33 -3.62 -8.64
C GLY A 53 2.80 -3.25 -8.87
N ARG A 54 3.62 -4.25 -9.16
CA ARG A 54 5.05 -4.06 -9.41
C ARG A 54 5.61 -5.15 -10.30
N ILE A 55 6.61 -4.80 -11.07
CA ILE A 55 7.49 -5.73 -11.76
C ILE A 55 8.78 -5.79 -10.94
N TYR A 56 9.21 -7.00 -10.57
CA TYR A 56 10.43 -7.19 -9.81
C TYR A 56 11.15 -8.44 -10.29
N ALA A 57 12.47 -8.44 -10.19
CA ALA A 57 13.30 -9.62 -10.39
C ALA A 57 13.92 -10.00 -9.04
N VAL A 58 14.01 -11.30 -8.80
CA VAL A 58 14.47 -11.88 -7.54
C VAL A 58 15.47 -12.98 -7.84
N ASP A 59 16.58 -12.96 -7.12
CA ASP A 59 17.52 -14.07 -7.04
C ASP A 59 17.04 -15.01 -5.92
N SER A 60 16.63 -16.23 -6.28
CA SER A 60 16.09 -17.23 -5.36
C SER A 60 15.95 -18.59 -6.04
N ASP A 61 15.94 -19.67 -5.25
CA ASP A 61 15.62 -21.02 -5.76
C ASP A 61 14.21 -21.12 -6.37
N TYR A 62 13.23 -20.41 -5.80
CA TYR A 62 11.84 -20.39 -6.25
C TYR A 62 11.21 -19.00 -6.08
N PRO A 63 10.32 -18.53 -6.99
CA PRO A 63 9.75 -17.18 -6.92
C PRO A 63 9.02 -16.81 -5.62
N TRP A 64 8.47 -17.80 -4.90
CA TRP A 64 7.76 -17.62 -3.62
C TRP A 64 8.65 -17.86 -2.40
N ALA A 65 9.91 -18.26 -2.58
CA ALA A 65 10.85 -18.44 -1.49
C ALA A 65 11.09 -17.09 -0.80
N ARG A 66 10.93 -17.06 0.53
CA ARG A 66 11.15 -15.84 1.34
C ARG A 66 12.51 -15.81 2.02
N LYS A 67 13.07 -16.98 2.33
CA LYS A 67 14.39 -17.11 2.96
C LYS A 67 15.42 -17.33 1.87
N GLY A 68 16.56 -16.65 1.97
CA GLY A 68 17.62 -16.72 0.96
C GLY A 68 17.29 -16.02 -0.37
N SER A 69 16.20 -15.27 -0.44
CA SER A 69 15.79 -14.52 -1.65
C SER A 69 16.26 -13.08 -1.60
N TYR A 70 16.79 -12.56 -2.71
CA TYR A 70 17.26 -11.18 -2.84
C TYR A 70 16.56 -10.47 -4.00
N ILE A 71 15.93 -9.32 -3.73
CA ILE A 71 15.34 -8.50 -4.80
C ILE A 71 16.48 -7.78 -5.53
N VAL A 72 16.69 -8.11 -6.81
CA VAL A 72 17.72 -7.49 -7.65
C VAL A 72 17.20 -6.31 -8.47
N PHE A 73 15.88 -6.27 -8.71
CA PHE A 73 15.21 -5.19 -9.42
C PHE A 73 13.78 -5.02 -8.92
N LYS A 74 13.28 -3.78 -8.84
CA LYS A 74 11.90 -3.49 -8.47
C LYS A 74 11.45 -2.17 -9.12
N LYS A 75 10.31 -2.19 -9.82
CA LYS A 75 9.65 -1.01 -10.39
C LYS A 75 8.13 -1.10 -10.28
N HIS A 76 7.47 0.02 -10.09
CA HIS A 76 6.00 0.17 -10.03
C HIS A 76 5.40 0.68 -11.35
N ASP A 77 6.14 0.52 -12.46
CA ASP A 77 5.80 1.05 -13.77
C ASP A 77 6.36 0.12 -14.86
N VAL A 78 5.98 0.34 -16.11
CA VAL A 78 6.40 -0.45 -17.26
C VAL A 78 7.92 -0.52 -17.37
N ILE A 79 8.42 -1.70 -17.74
CA ILE A 79 9.84 -1.92 -18.04
C ILE A 79 10.06 -1.84 -19.54
N THR A 80 11.20 -1.31 -19.95
CA THR A 80 11.69 -1.33 -21.33
C THR A 80 12.89 -2.28 -21.41
N LEU A 81 13.13 -2.85 -22.59
CA LEU A 81 14.30 -3.67 -22.89
C LEU A 81 15.53 -2.82 -23.19
#